data_AF-A0A928QA15-F1
#
_entry.id   AF-A0A928QA15-F1
#
_cell.length_a   1.000
_cell.length_b   1.000
_cell.length_c   1.000
_cell.angle_alpha   90.00
_cell.angle_beta   90.00
_cell.angle_gamma   90.00
#
_symmetry.space_group_name_H-M   'P 1'
#
loop_
_entity.id
_entity.type
_entity.pdbx_description
1 polymer ?
#
loop_
_entity_poly.entity_id
_entity_poly.type
_entity_poly.pdbx_seq_one_letter_code
_entity_poly.pdbx_strand_id
1 'polypeptide(L)'
;MHKKGVIFAIAITIAALLLCCGIRLYRDRDERKLRQFLEQQAYSALELDSVRFVKKDGEVYIEYYIVEDQTALTEALQLRHKLEEYLKENTSVYSDMQVGVRIFRPNSTLGFEFYNFDWFNDDHRFPPEKCQNCFDLHYTYLLASHTASLSLLTNETDFEELVLSGFTEYDIDALSNMENLRYLSIADENAPAHLFEAETYSELPEDCEVVVNNHHDIR
;
A
#
# COMPACT_ATOMS: atom_id res chain seq x y z
N MET A 1 6.95 -43.51 38.83
CA MET A 1 7.58 -42.73 37.73
C MET A 1 6.74 -41.54 37.21
N HIS A 2 5.56 -41.21 37.76
CA HIS A 2 4.70 -40.15 37.20
C HIS A 2 5.06 -38.69 37.55
N LYS A 3 5.78 -38.41 38.64
CA LYS A 3 6.01 -37.01 39.07
C LYS A 3 6.92 -36.20 38.14
N LYS A 4 7.88 -36.83 37.45
CA LYS A 4 8.78 -36.14 36.51
C LYS A 4 8.09 -35.69 35.23
N GLY A 5 7.11 -36.45 34.75
CA GLY A 5 6.34 -36.10 33.54
C GLY A 5 5.44 -34.87 33.73
N VAL A 6 4.83 -34.74 34.92
CA VAL A 6 3.93 -33.60 35.23
C VAL A 6 4.70 -32.28 35.32
N ILE A 7 5.89 -32.28 35.94
CA ILE A 7 6.71 -31.06 36.06
C ILE A 7 7.18 -30.57 34.68
N PHE A 8 7.58 -31.49 33.80
CA PHE A 8 8.03 -31.15 32.46
C PHE A 8 6.89 -30.55 31.60
N ALA A 9 5.68 -31.13 31.68
CA ALA A 9 4.52 -30.61 30.96
C ALA A 9 4.09 -29.21 31.43
N ILE A 10 4.19 -28.93 32.74
CA ILE A 10 3.91 -27.59 33.29
C ILE A 10 4.94 -26.57 32.81
N ALA A 11 6.23 -26.92 32.80
CA ALA A 11 7.29 -26.03 32.35
C ALA A 11 7.14 -25.65 30.87
N ILE A 12 6.80 -26.61 30.00
CA ILE A 12 6.52 -26.34 28.58
C ILE A 12 5.31 -25.40 28.43
N THR A 13 4.23 -25.66 29.16
CA THR A 13 3.03 -24.83 29.11
C THR A 13 3.31 -23.39 29.54
N ILE A 14 4.08 -23.20 30.62
CA ILE A 14 4.47 -21.87 31.10
C ILE A 14 5.39 -21.17 30.08
N ALA A 15 6.37 -21.87 29.52
CA ALA A 15 7.25 -21.30 28.50
C ALA A 15 6.47 -20.87 27.25
N ALA A 16 5.53 -21.69 26.78
CA ALA A 16 4.65 -21.36 25.66
C ALA A 16 3.76 -20.14 25.97
N LEU A 17 3.18 -20.07 27.17
CA LEU A 17 2.40 -18.91 27.63
C LEU A 17 3.23 -17.64 27.69
N LEU A 18 4.45 -17.71 28.23
CA LEU A 18 5.37 -16.56 28.30
C LEU A 18 5.82 -16.11 26.90
N LEU A 19 6.05 -17.06 25.98
CA LEU A 19 6.37 -16.75 24.59
C LEU A 19 5.19 -16.03 23.91
N CYS A 20 3.97 -16.57 24.05
CA CYS A 20 2.76 -15.98 23.49
C CYS A 20 2.45 -14.60 24.08
N CYS A 21 2.59 -14.42 25.39
CA CYS A 21 2.40 -13.14 26.07
C CYS A 21 3.48 -12.12 25.66
N GLY A 22 4.74 -12.55 25.55
CA GLY A 22 5.85 -11.73 25.10
C GLY A 22 5.61 -11.19 23.69
N ILE A 23 5.32 -12.08 22.74
CA ILE A 23 5.03 -11.72 21.34
C ILE A 23 3.87 -10.71 21.26
N ARG A 24 2.81 -10.91 22.04
CA ARG A 24 1.68 -9.98 22.09
C ARG A 24 2.06 -8.59 22.60
N LEU A 25 2.86 -8.51 23.67
CA LEU A 25 3.29 -7.23 24.25
C LEU A 25 4.24 -6.44 23.34
N TYR A 26 5.14 -7.12 22.62
CA TYR A 26 6.01 -6.46 21.64
C TYR A 26 5.19 -5.86 20.50
N ARG A 27 4.21 -6.61 19.98
CA ARG A 27 3.38 -6.13 18.86
C ARG A 27 2.48 -4.96 19.23
N ASP A 28 1.83 -4.99 20.40
CA ASP A 28 1.05 -3.85 20.91
C ASP A 28 1.92 -2.59 21.11
N ARG A 29 3.22 -2.77 21.40
CA ARG A 29 4.17 -1.65 21.51
C ARG A 29 4.49 -1.07 20.14
N ASP A 30 4.76 -1.90 19.14
CA ASP A 30 5.15 -1.42 17.82
C ASP A 30 3.96 -0.85 17.04
N GLU A 31 2.74 -1.38 17.24
CA GLU A 31 1.50 -0.75 16.77
C GLU A 31 1.33 0.67 17.32
N ARG A 32 1.56 0.85 18.64
CA ARG A 32 1.49 2.18 19.26
C ARG A 32 2.53 3.14 18.70
N LYS A 33 3.77 2.69 18.44
CA LYS A 33 4.81 3.54 17.87
C LYS A 33 4.48 3.98 16.45
N LEU A 34 4.02 3.04 15.62
CA LEU A 34 3.61 3.35 14.24
C LEU A 34 2.44 4.34 14.24
N ARG A 35 1.41 4.09 15.07
CA ARG A 35 0.31 5.03 15.25
C ARG A 35 0.79 6.41 15.70
N GLN A 36 1.67 6.49 16.70
CA GLN A 36 2.22 7.77 17.15
C GLN A 36 3.00 8.50 16.05
N PHE A 37 3.78 7.77 15.26
CA PHE A 37 4.49 8.32 14.11
C PHE A 37 3.51 8.91 13.08
N LEU A 38 2.45 8.17 12.75
CA LEU A 38 1.40 8.56 11.81
C LEU A 38 0.59 9.78 12.31
N GLU A 39 0.21 9.79 13.59
CA GLU A 39 -0.49 10.91 14.23
C GLU A 39 0.36 12.19 14.34
N GLN A 40 1.69 12.05 14.35
CA GLN A 40 2.60 13.20 14.32
C GLN A 40 2.75 13.82 12.93
N GLN A 41 2.33 13.10 11.87
CA GLN A 41 2.29 13.68 10.54
C GLN A 41 1.08 14.61 10.43
N ALA A 42 1.34 15.91 10.31
CA ALA A 42 0.31 16.90 10.10
C ALA A 42 -0.10 16.92 8.61
N TYR A 43 -1.24 16.33 8.31
CA TYR A 43 -1.90 16.33 7.00
C TYR A 43 -3.21 17.11 7.12
N SER A 44 -3.44 18.03 6.19
CA SER A 44 -4.63 18.88 6.20
C SER A 44 -5.82 18.25 5.46
N ALA A 45 -5.52 17.36 4.51
CA ALA A 45 -6.49 16.62 3.70
C ALA A 45 -6.74 15.20 4.18
N LEU A 46 -5.92 14.67 5.10
CA LEU A 46 -6.00 13.29 5.57
C LEU A 46 -6.23 13.21 7.09
N GLU A 47 -7.19 12.40 7.51
CA GLU A 47 -7.43 12.07 8.91
C GLU A 47 -7.18 10.59 9.16
N LEU A 48 -6.30 10.25 10.12
CA LEU A 48 -6.01 8.85 10.44
C LEU A 48 -7.23 8.19 11.09
N ASP A 49 -7.77 7.15 10.45
CA ASP A 49 -8.87 6.35 10.98
C ASP A 49 -8.32 5.22 11.86
N SER A 50 -7.52 4.33 11.26
CA SER A 50 -7.11 3.10 11.93
C SER A 50 -5.71 2.63 11.54
N VAL A 51 -5.10 1.89 12.47
CA VAL A 51 -3.85 1.17 12.28
C VAL A 51 -4.11 -0.20 12.87
N ARG A 52 -4.08 -1.25 12.04
CA ARG A 52 -4.47 -2.61 12.40
C ARG A 52 -3.39 -3.60 12.05
N PHE A 53 -2.93 -4.35 13.05
CA PHE A 53 -1.98 -5.44 12.85
C PHE A 53 -2.75 -6.78 12.74
N VAL A 54 -2.74 -7.41 11.57
CA VAL A 54 -3.45 -8.68 11.34
C VAL A 54 -2.55 -9.85 11.70
N LYS A 55 -3.00 -10.63 12.71
CA LYS A 55 -2.13 -11.52 13.48
C LYS A 55 -1.65 -12.75 12.73
N LYS A 56 -2.47 -13.26 11.83
CA LYS A 56 -2.26 -14.56 11.22
C LYS A 56 -1.22 -14.50 10.08
N ASP A 57 -1.14 -13.35 9.42
CA ASP A 57 -0.47 -13.24 8.13
C ASP A 57 0.74 -12.27 8.15
N GLY A 58 0.93 -11.52 9.24
CA GLY A 58 2.07 -10.59 9.37
C GLY A 58 1.81 -9.24 8.71
N GLU A 59 0.53 -8.88 8.56
CA GLU A 59 0.12 -7.67 7.85
C GLU A 59 -0.11 -6.49 8.81
N VAL A 60 0.05 -5.29 8.27
CA VAL A 60 -0.26 -3.99 8.86
C VAL A 60 -1.11 -3.22 7.86
N TYR A 61 -2.32 -2.86 8.26
CA TYR A 61 -3.20 -2.00 7.48
C TYR A 61 -3.32 -0.64 8.17
N ILE A 62 -3.14 0.40 7.39
CA ILE A 62 -3.27 1.79 7.81
C ILE A 62 -4.40 2.41 6.99
N GLU A 63 -5.37 3.00 7.66
CA GLU A 63 -6.53 3.64 7.02
C GLU A 63 -6.59 5.12 7.34
N TYR A 64 -6.79 5.93 6.30
CA TYR A 64 -7.04 7.37 6.39
C TYR A 64 -8.35 7.74 5.68
N TYR A 65 -9.03 8.76 6.19
CA TYR A 65 -10.11 9.43 5.49
C TYR A 65 -9.63 10.68 4.77
N ILE A 66 -10.21 10.95 3.61
CA ILE A 66 -10.00 12.19 2.87
C ILE A 66 -11.01 13.25 3.36
N VAL A 67 -10.50 14.32 3.98
CA VAL A 67 -11.29 15.46 4.46
C VAL A 67 -11.28 16.65 3.50
N GLU A 68 -10.30 16.73 2.60
CA GLU A 68 -10.20 17.76 1.54
C GLU A 68 -9.65 17.12 0.25
N ASP A 69 -10.28 17.36 -0.91
CA ASP A 69 -9.89 16.71 -2.17
C ASP A 69 -8.63 17.27 -2.78
N GLN A 70 -8.54 18.59 -2.79
CA GLN A 70 -7.61 19.30 -3.69
C GLN A 70 -6.15 18.94 -3.41
N THR A 71 -5.84 18.58 -2.17
CA THR A 71 -4.48 18.22 -1.73
C THR A 71 -4.36 16.77 -1.29
N ALA A 72 -5.43 15.96 -1.38
CA ALA A 72 -5.45 14.59 -0.86
C ALA A 72 -4.38 13.71 -1.50
N LEU A 73 -4.27 13.71 -2.83
CA LEU A 73 -3.28 12.90 -3.54
C LEU A 73 -1.84 13.34 -3.21
N THR A 74 -1.59 14.64 -3.16
CA THR A 74 -0.27 15.17 -2.79
C THR A 74 0.13 14.75 -1.37
N GLU A 75 -0.79 14.86 -0.40
CA GLU A 75 -0.52 14.43 0.98
C GLU A 75 -0.44 12.90 1.11
N ALA A 76 -1.17 12.15 0.27
CA ALA A 76 -1.10 10.69 0.19
C ALA A 76 0.30 10.21 -0.26
N LEU A 77 0.86 10.83 -1.30
CA LEU A 77 2.23 10.54 -1.77
C LEU A 77 3.27 10.93 -0.71
N GLN A 78 3.10 12.06 -0.03
CA GLN A 78 3.98 12.44 1.09
C GLN A 78 3.90 11.45 2.25
N LEU A 79 2.70 10.96 2.59
CA LEU A 79 2.51 9.92 3.60
C LEU A 79 3.22 8.63 3.19
N ARG A 80 3.08 8.20 1.94
CA ARG A 80 3.76 7.03 1.37
C ARG A 80 5.27 7.12 1.61
N HIS A 81 5.92 8.17 1.11
CA HIS A 81 7.38 8.37 1.25
C HIS A 81 7.84 8.33 2.71
N LYS A 82 7.18 9.07 3.59
CA LYS A 82 7.56 9.09 5.02
C LYS A 82 7.34 7.74 5.70
N LEU A 83 6.30 7.01 5.32
CA LEU A 83 6.05 5.68 5.86
C LEU A 83 7.13 4.71 5.43
N GLU A 84 7.52 4.69 4.16
CA GLU A 84 8.62 3.86 3.66
C GLU A 84 9.93 4.14 4.41
N GLU A 85 10.28 5.42 4.62
CA GLU A 85 11.43 5.84 5.43
C GLU A 85 11.34 5.28 6.85
N TYR A 86 10.18 5.44 7.52
CA TYR A 86 9.96 4.90 8.86
C TYR A 86 10.12 3.39 8.93
N LEU A 87 9.58 2.65 7.95
CA LEU A 87 9.68 1.19 7.89
C LEU A 87 11.14 0.75 7.72
N LYS A 88 11.90 1.40 6.82
CA LYS A 88 13.34 1.17 6.61
C LYS A 88 14.14 1.39 7.90
N GLU A 89 13.90 2.49 8.61
CA GLU A 89 14.56 2.79 9.89
C GLU A 89 14.23 1.78 11.01
N ASN A 90 13.08 1.10 10.90
CA ASN A 90 12.58 0.14 11.89
C ASN A 90 12.60 -1.31 11.38
N THR A 91 13.54 -1.64 10.47
CA THR A 91 13.71 -2.96 9.83
C THR A 91 13.55 -4.15 10.79
N SER A 92 14.12 -4.10 12.00
CA SER A 92 14.01 -5.21 12.97
C SER A 92 12.59 -5.64 13.36
N VAL A 93 11.61 -4.77 13.11
CA VAL A 93 10.19 -5.03 13.37
C VAL A 93 9.46 -5.35 12.07
N TYR A 94 9.72 -4.58 11.02
CA TYR A 94 8.92 -4.59 9.79
C TYR A 94 9.52 -5.42 8.65
N SER A 95 10.70 -6.04 8.83
CA SER A 95 11.42 -6.77 7.79
C SER A 95 10.62 -7.87 7.11
N ASP A 96 9.63 -8.45 7.77
CA ASP A 96 8.82 -9.54 7.21
C ASP A 96 7.32 -9.17 7.19
N MET A 97 6.99 -7.86 7.26
CA MET A 97 5.62 -7.39 7.31
C MET A 97 5.12 -6.94 5.95
N GLN A 98 3.88 -7.31 5.67
CA GLN A 98 3.10 -6.73 4.59
C GLN A 98 2.42 -5.47 5.10
N VAL A 99 2.55 -4.37 4.36
CA VAL A 99 2.03 -3.06 4.73
C VAL A 99 1.12 -2.58 3.61
N GLY A 100 -0.12 -2.30 3.97
CA GLY A 100 -1.10 -1.68 3.10
C GLY A 100 -1.58 -0.36 3.70
N VAL A 101 -1.57 0.69 2.90
CA VAL A 101 -2.16 1.98 3.24
C VAL A 101 -3.37 2.18 2.36
N ARG A 102 -4.52 2.45 2.97
CA ARG A 102 -5.76 2.77 2.28
C ARG A 102 -6.23 4.14 2.69
N ILE A 103 -6.37 5.02 1.73
CA ILE A 103 -6.82 6.40 1.92
C ILE A 103 -8.10 6.53 1.12
N PHE A 104 -9.22 6.89 1.75
CA PHE A 104 -10.49 6.86 1.03
C PHE A 104 -11.42 7.95 1.51
N ARG A 105 -12.33 8.36 0.63
CA ARG A 105 -13.46 9.18 1.05
C ARG A 105 -14.68 8.29 1.33
N PRO A 106 -15.29 8.37 2.54
CA PRO A 106 -16.53 7.68 2.81
C PRO A 106 -17.63 8.03 1.80
N ASN A 107 -18.31 7.02 1.28
CA ASN A 107 -19.40 7.15 0.30
C ASN A 107 -18.97 7.80 -1.04
N SER A 108 -17.71 7.70 -1.40
CA SER A 108 -17.18 8.14 -2.69
C SER A 108 -16.35 7.02 -3.32
N THR A 109 -16.10 7.13 -4.62
CA THR A 109 -15.13 6.30 -5.34
C THR A 109 -13.70 6.82 -5.19
N LEU A 110 -13.49 8.01 -4.61
CA LEU A 110 -12.15 8.55 -4.40
C LEU A 110 -11.38 7.74 -3.35
N GLY A 111 -10.19 7.28 -3.73
CA GLY A 111 -9.26 6.63 -2.82
C GLY A 111 -7.89 6.38 -3.43
N PHE A 112 -6.91 6.21 -2.56
CA PHE A 112 -5.52 5.90 -2.90
C PHE A 112 -5.10 4.72 -2.05
N GLU A 113 -4.51 3.71 -2.67
CA GLU A 113 -4.05 2.53 -1.97
C GLU A 113 -2.59 2.25 -2.35
N PHE A 114 -1.76 1.96 -1.35
CA PHE A 114 -0.32 1.72 -1.51
C PHE A 114 0.05 0.45 -0.75
N TYR A 115 0.78 -0.46 -1.39
CA TYR A 115 1.14 -1.74 -0.82
C TYR A 115 2.58 -2.12 -1.13
N ASN A 116 3.25 -2.80 -0.19
CA ASN A 116 4.54 -3.47 -0.42
C ASN A 116 4.35 -4.95 -0.85
N PHE A 117 3.12 -5.30 -1.26
CA PHE A 117 2.75 -6.64 -1.68
C PHE A 117 1.67 -6.56 -2.75
N ASP A 118 1.67 -7.53 -3.65
CA ASP A 118 0.67 -7.66 -4.70
C ASP A 118 -0.68 -8.06 -4.09
N TRP A 119 -1.63 -7.11 -4.07
CA TRP A 119 -3.01 -7.32 -3.62
C TRP A 119 -3.90 -7.92 -4.72
N PHE A 120 -3.56 -7.70 -6.00
CA PHE A 120 -4.42 -7.97 -7.16
C PHE A 120 -4.27 -9.38 -7.73
N ASN A 121 -3.39 -10.21 -7.15
CA ASN A 121 -3.30 -11.63 -7.46
C ASN A 121 -4.49 -12.43 -6.90
N ASP A 122 -5.66 -12.22 -7.51
CA ASP A 122 -6.96 -12.83 -7.21
C ASP A 122 -6.94 -14.36 -7.31
N ASP A 123 -5.91 -14.90 -7.97
CA ASP A 123 -5.71 -16.32 -8.13
C ASP A 123 -5.16 -17.03 -6.88
N HIS A 124 -4.66 -16.29 -5.87
CA HIS A 124 -3.92 -16.85 -4.72
C HIS A 124 -2.82 -17.87 -5.11
N ARG A 125 -2.45 -17.96 -6.40
CA ARG A 125 -1.52 -18.97 -6.93
C ARG A 125 -0.10 -18.66 -6.51
N PHE A 126 0.19 -17.38 -6.28
CA PHE A 126 1.33 -16.92 -5.54
C PHE A 126 0.79 -16.52 -4.16
N PRO A 127 0.96 -17.31 -3.10
CA PRO A 127 0.92 -16.70 -1.77
C PRO A 127 1.89 -15.52 -1.84
N PRO A 128 1.51 -14.31 -1.40
CA PRO A 128 2.39 -13.16 -1.52
C PRO A 128 3.72 -13.59 -0.93
N GLU A 129 4.74 -13.68 -1.79
CA GLU A 129 6.03 -14.19 -1.34
C GLU A 129 6.42 -13.32 -0.17
N LYS A 130 6.80 -13.94 0.95
CA LYS A 130 7.17 -13.19 2.13
C LYS A 130 8.25 -12.20 1.73
N CYS A 131 7.87 -10.94 1.68
CA CYS A 131 8.72 -9.91 1.15
C CYS A 131 9.67 -9.48 2.25
N GLN A 132 10.90 -10.00 2.20
CA GLN A 132 11.90 -9.69 3.21
C GLN A 132 12.57 -8.35 2.91
N ASN A 133 12.45 -7.41 3.85
CA ASN A 133 12.93 -6.04 3.77
C ASN A 133 12.31 -5.24 2.62
N CYS A 134 11.08 -5.59 2.23
CA CYS A 134 10.33 -4.83 1.25
C CYS A 134 9.59 -3.72 1.98
N PHE A 135 10.19 -2.55 2.00
CA PHE A 135 9.61 -1.39 2.68
C PHE A 135 8.91 -0.45 1.71
N ASP A 136 9.24 -0.58 0.44
CA ASP A 136 8.75 0.25 -0.64
C ASP A 136 7.32 -0.17 -1.01
N LEU A 137 6.44 0.81 -1.13
CA LEU A 137 5.02 0.62 -1.41
C LEU A 137 4.78 0.74 -2.92
N HIS A 138 5.30 -0.23 -3.67
CA HIS A 138 5.37 -0.22 -5.14
C HIS A 138 4.04 -0.48 -5.86
N TYR A 139 3.10 -1.16 -5.19
CA TYR A 139 1.81 -1.51 -5.77
C TYR A 139 0.80 -0.44 -5.42
N THR A 140 0.33 0.29 -6.43
CA THR A 140 -0.42 1.52 -6.23
C THR A 140 -1.70 1.56 -7.03
N TYR A 141 -2.79 1.88 -6.33
CA TYR A 141 -4.12 2.05 -6.89
C TYR A 141 -4.61 3.47 -6.62
N LEU A 142 -4.75 4.27 -7.67
CA LEU A 142 -5.20 5.67 -7.58
C LEU A 142 -6.56 5.82 -8.24
N LEU A 143 -7.60 5.84 -7.40
CA LEU A 143 -8.92 6.31 -7.78
C LEU A 143 -9.00 7.80 -7.48
N ALA A 144 -8.75 8.62 -8.49
CA ALA A 144 -8.90 10.04 -8.40
C ALA A 144 -10.37 10.47 -8.56
N SER A 145 -10.71 11.59 -7.93
CA SER A 145 -11.80 12.43 -8.39
C SER A 145 -11.33 13.16 -9.65
N HIS A 146 -12.26 13.58 -10.50
CA HIS A 146 -12.02 14.42 -11.69
C HIS A 146 -11.50 15.84 -11.33
N THR A 147 -10.47 15.90 -10.49
CA THR A 147 -9.73 17.08 -10.06
C THR A 147 -8.24 16.81 -9.96
N ALA A 148 -7.78 15.54 -10.02
CA ALA A 148 -6.37 15.20 -9.99
C ALA A 148 -5.78 15.08 -11.40
N SER A 149 -4.53 15.50 -11.54
CA SER A 149 -3.72 15.42 -12.76
C SER A 149 -2.56 14.44 -12.55
N LEU A 150 -2.20 13.70 -13.60
CA LEU A 150 -1.04 12.80 -13.57
C LEU A 150 0.29 13.53 -13.36
N SER A 151 0.36 14.84 -13.63
CA SER A 151 1.55 15.66 -13.36
C SER A 151 2.00 15.63 -11.88
N LEU A 152 1.12 15.25 -10.97
CA LEU A 152 1.48 15.04 -9.56
C LEU A 152 2.39 13.82 -9.35
N LEU A 153 2.45 12.91 -10.32
CA LEU A 153 3.23 11.68 -10.27
C LEU A 153 4.63 11.83 -10.91
N THR A 154 4.98 12.98 -11.49
CA THR A 154 6.24 13.17 -12.24
C THR A 154 7.51 12.90 -11.44
N ASN A 155 7.44 13.03 -10.11
CA ASN A 155 8.58 12.77 -9.22
C ASN A 155 8.54 11.37 -8.59
N GLU A 156 7.48 10.59 -8.84
CA GLU A 156 7.36 9.21 -8.38
C GLU A 156 8.08 8.33 -9.41
N THR A 157 9.12 7.61 -8.97
CA THR A 157 10.03 6.86 -9.88
C THR A 157 10.04 5.35 -9.58
N ASP A 158 9.34 4.97 -8.53
CA ASP A 158 9.45 3.68 -7.87
C ASP A 158 8.14 2.90 -7.89
N PHE A 159 7.14 3.32 -8.65
CA PHE A 159 5.97 2.48 -8.90
C PHE A 159 6.32 1.32 -9.82
N GLU A 160 5.91 0.11 -9.43
CA GLU A 160 6.01 -1.09 -10.28
C GLU A 160 4.66 -1.40 -10.93
N GLU A 161 3.57 -1.20 -10.19
CA GLU A 161 2.22 -1.37 -10.70
C GLU A 161 1.38 -0.15 -10.37
N LEU A 162 0.77 0.43 -11.39
CA LEU A 162 -0.03 1.63 -11.27
C LEU A 162 -1.39 1.42 -11.93
N VAL A 163 -2.45 1.57 -11.15
CA VAL A 163 -3.82 1.58 -11.66
C VAL A 163 -4.41 2.96 -11.48
N LEU A 164 -4.91 3.54 -12.57
CA LEU A 164 -5.41 4.90 -12.66
C LEU A 164 -6.87 4.90 -13.07
N SER A 165 -7.68 5.69 -12.38
CA SER A 165 -9.08 5.93 -12.75
C SER A 165 -9.52 7.32 -12.29
N GLY A 166 -10.37 7.98 -13.08
CA GLY A 166 -11.05 9.21 -12.69
C GLY A 166 -10.18 10.47 -12.72
N PHE A 167 -9.05 10.47 -13.44
CA PHE A 167 -8.22 11.66 -13.63
C PHE A 167 -8.86 12.63 -14.64
N THR A 168 -8.57 13.93 -14.51
CA THR A 168 -9.07 14.94 -15.47
C THR A 168 -8.26 15.00 -16.74
N GLU A 169 -6.96 14.80 -16.59
CA GLU A 169 -5.97 14.96 -17.64
C GLU A 169 -4.99 13.81 -17.51
N TYR A 170 -4.92 13.04 -18.59
CA TYR A 170 -4.01 11.91 -18.73
C TYR A 170 -2.76 12.38 -19.48
N ASP A 171 -1.92 13.15 -18.79
CA ASP A 171 -0.58 13.48 -19.27
C ASP A 171 0.35 12.29 -19.00
N ILE A 172 0.41 11.35 -19.94
CA ILE A 172 1.20 10.11 -19.79
C ILE A 172 2.69 10.41 -19.69
N ASP A 173 3.17 11.53 -20.23
CA ASP A 173 4.56 11.97 -20.10
C ASP A 173 4.95 12.15 -18.61
N ALA A 174 3.99 12.40 -17.73
CA ALA A 174 4.23 12.45 -16.28
C ALA A 174 4.70 11.09 -15.71
N LEU A 175 4.50 9.98 -16.42
CA LEU A 175 4.92 8.63 -16.01
C LEU A 175 6.29 8.24 -16.59
N SER A 176 6.87 9.05 -17.49
CA SER A 176 8.11 8.72 -18.23
C SER A 176 9.33 8.45 -17.35
N ASN A 177 9.35 8.95 -16.11
CA ASN A 177 10.46 8.71 -15.17
C ASN A 177 10.32 7.40 -14.37
N MET A 178 9.23 6.63 -14.56
CA MET A 178 8.98 5.40 -13.82
C MET A 178 9.69 4.20 -14.47
N GLU A 179 11.01 4.16 -14.34
CA GLU A 179 11.86 3.12 -14.97
C GLU A 179 11.51 1.68 -14.53
N ASN A 180 10.88 1.52 -13.37
CA ASN A 180 10.49 0.22 -12.83
C ASN A 180 9.01 -0.13 -13.08
N LEU A 181 8.26 0.70 -13.81
CA LEU A 181 6.84 0.45 -14.07
C LEU A 181 6.69 -0.75 -15.01
N ARG A 182 6.06 -1.81 -14.50
CA ARG A 182 5.85 -3.08 -15.19
C ARG A 182 4.40 -3.28 -15.60
N TYR A 183 3.48 -2.64 -14.90
CA TYR A 183 2.06 -2.72 -15.19
C TYR A 183 1.38 -1.35 -15.03
N LEU A 184 0.69 -0.91 -16.07
CA LEU A 184 -0.14 0.28 -16.07
C LEU A 184 -1.56 -0.09 -16.50
N SER A 185 -2.53 0.10 -15.62
CA SER A 185 -3.95 -0.04 -15.97
C SER A 185 -4.65 1.31 -15.89
N ILE A 186 -5.27 1.73 -16.98
CA ILE A 186 -6.15 2.90 -17.00
C ILE A 186 -7.58 2.42 -17.14
N ALA A 187 -8.39 2.63 -16.11
CA ALA A 187 -9.79 2.25 -16.06
C ALA A 187 -10.67 3.50 -15.92
N ASP A 188 -10.87 4.21 -17.02
CA ASP A 188 -11.71 5.40 -17.05
C ASP A 188 -12.63 5.37 -18.26
N GLU A 189 -13.94 5.48 -18.00
CA GLU A 189 -14.96 5.55 -19.04
C GLU A 189 -14.84 6.82 -19.90
N ASN A 190 -14.17 7.85 -19.38
CA ASN A 190 -13.92 9.12 -20.04
C ASN A 190 -12.47 9.25 -20.53
N ALA A 191 -11.73 8.13 -20.60
CA ALA A 191 -10.39 8.06 -21.15
C ALA A 191 -10.35 8.73 -22.55
N PRO A 192 -9.48 9.74 -22.76
CA PRO A 192 -9.30 10.34 -24.07
C PRO A 192 -8.93 9.31 -25.15
N ALA A 193 -9.41 9.51 -26.38
CA ALA A 193 -9.20 8.56 -27.47
C ALA A 193 -7.71 8.24 -27.77
N HIS A 194 -6.81 9.20 -27.54
CA HIS A 194 -5.37 9.00 -27.74
C HIS A 194 -4.78 7.95 -26.79
N LEU A 195 -5.40 7.69 -25.62
CA LEU A 195 -4.94 6.62 -24.73
C LEU A 195 -5.10 5.22 -25.33
N PHE A 196 -5.84 5.06 -26.43
CA PHE A 196 -5.95 3.79 -27.14
C PHE A 196 -4.90 3.63 -28.25
N GLU A 197 -4.04 4.63 -28.45
CA GLU A 197 -2.98 4.64 -29.45
C GLU A 197 -1.67 4.18 -28.80
N ALA A 198 -0.96 3.23 -29.43
CA ALA A 198 0.24 2.63 -28.85
C ALA A 198 1.39 3.64 -28.69
N GLU A 199 1.49 4.63 -29.60
CA GLU A 199 2.48 5.70 -29.51
C GLU A 199 2.41 6.53 -28.22
N THR A 200 1.25 6.61 -27.59
CA THR A 200 1.01 7.34 -26.33
C THR A 200 1.89 6.83 -25.19
N TYR A 201 2.34 5.58 -25.24
CA TYR A 201 3.12 4.92 -24.20
C TYR A 201 4.58 4.72 -24.58
N SER A 202 5.06 5.41 -25.61
CA SER A 202 6.43 5.23 -26.13
C SER A 202 7.54 5.63 -25.15
N GLU A 203 7.23 6.43 -24.14
CA GLU A 203 8.14 6.84 -23.07
C GLU A 203 8.09 5.93 -21.83
N LEU A 204 7.23 4.91 -21.80
CA LEU A 204 7.20 3.92 -20.73
C LEU A 204 8.29 2.85 -20.94
N PRO A 205 8.69 2.11 -19.88
CA PRO A 205 9.58 0.97 -20.01
C PRO A 205 9.11 -0.02 -21.08
N GLU A 206 10.04 -0.56 -21.88
CA GLU A 206 9.72 -1.45 -23.01
C GLU A 206 8.95 -2.73 -22.58
N ASP A 207 9.14 -3.16 -21.33
CA ASP A 207 8.48 -4.33 -20.73
C ASP A 207 7.23 -3.97 -19.89
N CYS A 208 6.80 -2.71 -19.88
CA CYS A 208 5.58 -2.29 -19.22
C CYS A 208 4.35 -2.81 -19.97
N GLU A 209 3.54 -3.63 -19.31
CA GLU A 209 2.22 -4.02 -19.79
C GLU A 209 1.22 -2.87 -19.58
N VAL A 210 0.58 -2.42 -20.66
CA VAL A 210 -0.42 -1.34 -20.61
C VAL A 210 -1.79 -1.89 -20.95
N VAL A 211 -2.75 -1.69 -20.05
CA VAL A 211 -4.15 -2.07 -20.21
C VAL A 211 -5.03 -0.83 -20.10
N VAL A 212 -5.82 -0.56 -21.14
CA VAL A 212 -6.77 0.57 -21.15
C VAL A 212 -8.18 0.01 -21.29
N ASN A 213 -8.96 0.10 -20.22
CA ASN A 213 -10.28 -0.48 -20.12
C ASN A 213 -11.36 0.61 -20.08
N ASN A 214 -12.28 0.57 -21.05
CA ASN A 214 -13.48 1.42 -21.07
C ASN A 214 -14.61 0.91 -20.14
N HIS A 215 -14.39 -0.16 -19.36
CA HIS A 215 -15.43 -0.81 -18.58
C HIS A 215 -14.98 -1.22 -17.16
N HIS A 216 -15.93 -1.11 -16.22
CA HIS A 216 -15.86 -1.41 -14.78
C HIS A 216 -15.50 -2.86 -14.37
N ASP A 217 -14.85 -3.66 -15.22
CA ASP A 217 -14.42 -5.02 -14.86
C ASP A 217 -13.04 -5.03 -14.16
N ILE A 218 -12.81 -4.06 -13.27
CA ILE A 218 -11.86 -4.24 -12.16
C ILE A 218 -12.72 -4.67 -10.98
N ARG A 219 -12.85 -5.99 -10.80
CA ARG A 219 -13.41 -6.61 -9.59
C ARG A 219 -12.27 -7.17 -8.77
#